data_AF-A0A1U7VPK3-F1
#
_entry.id   AF-A0A1U7VPK3-F1
#
_cell.length_a   1.000
_cell.length_b   1.000
_cell.length_c   1.000
_cell.angle_alpha   90.00
_cell.angle_beta   90.00
_cell.angle_gamma   90.00
#
_symmetry.space_group_name_H-M   'P 1'
#
loop_
_entity.id
_entity.type
_entity.pdbx_description
1 polymer ?
#
loop_
_entity_poly.entity_id
_entity_poly.type
_entity_poly.pdbx_seq_one_letter_code
_entity_poly.pdbx_strand_id
1 'polypeptide(L)'
;MVDSKSRSRKLQVRRKKKSLFIFNNLTDELLNEVLIRLTSIKEAIRCKLVCKRWLSLISSDYFATTSSVHNRNNDKTTLPFTVVLYNRKNYVGYEEFLHGKGLSRRVELGFLNAGRPDDHLISLEASCGDLILFSGGSKYSVVNYCICNILTKQWIVLPPTLSTKGIFGESVGFLYEPLDNDDRRNKYLVLRFIPCDSRNLRFDVEIFSSDKGKWTKFVAMSPWILNNLSFKTPVIACGRMLYTLNYGISATRNCIVAFDPFTNDPDAQLLRVLDLPLKVHDILWSGNLGVCRGRLLFAQISLESIGCPCISVWKLEDYKTGEWTLVYKRVPTNKALRVLSLQS
;
A
#
# COMPACT_ATOMS: atom_id res chain seq x y z
N MET A 1 -43.25 7.66 40.52
CA MET A 1 -42.34 7.14 39.46
C MET A 1 -42.51 7.80 38.08
N VAL A 2 -43.60 8.54 37.80
CA VAL A 2 -43.86 9.15 36.47
C VAL A 2 -43.07 10.47 36.25
N ASP A 3 -42.83 11.25 37.31
CA ASP A 3 -42.16 12.55 37.22
C ASP A 3 -40.65 12.51 36.95
N SER A 4 -39.95 11.46 37.42
CA SER A 4 -38.51 11.31 37.20
C SER A 4 -38.16 11.03 35.73
N LYS A 5 -39.01 10.28 35.02
CA LYS A 5 -38.86 10.02 33.57
C LYS A 5 -39.09 11.28 32.73
N SER A 6 -40.03 12.15 33.13
CA SER A 6 -40.31 13.43 32.46
C SER A 6 -39.15 14.43 32.61
N ARG A 7 -38.61 14.58 33.83
CA ARG A 7 -37.43 15.43 34.10
C ARG A 7 -36.17 14.95 33.36
N SER A 8 -35.93 13.64 33.35
CA SER A 8 -34.79 13.03 32.64
C SER A 8 -34.84 13.29 31.12
N ARG A 9 -36.02 13.13 30.49
CA ARG A 9 -36.23 13.44 29.07
C ARG A 9 -36.00 14.93 28.75
N LYS A 10 -36.53 15.85 29.56
CA LYS A 10 -36.32 17.31 29.38
C LYS A 10 -34.85 17.70 29.50
N LEU A 11 -34.11 17.10 30.44
CA LEU A 11 -32.68 17.31 30.61
C LEU A 11 -31.88 16.79 29.41
N GLN A 12 -32.19 15.60 28.89
CA GLN A 12 -31.55 15.06 27.67
C GLN A 12 -31.80 15.94 26.43
N VAL A 13 -33.03 16.45 26.25
CA VAL A 13 -33.37 17.35 25.13
C VAL A 13 -32.62 18.68 25.25
N ARG A 14 -32.54 19.27 26.45
CA ARG A 14 -31.73 20.48 26.69
C ARG A 14 -30.25 20.25 26.43
N ARG A 15 -29.71 19.08 26.83
CA ARG A 15 -28.31 18.70 26.59
C ARG A 15 -28.00 18.53 25.10
N LYS A 16 -28.89 17.86 24.34
CA LYS A 16 -28.81 17.76 22.87
C LYS A 16 -28.89 19.12 22.17
N LYS A 17 -29.76 20.03 22.61
CA LYS A 17 -29.84 21.39 22.06
C LYS A 17 -28.57 22.21 22.34
N LYS A 18 -28.01 22.11 23.55
CA LYS A 18 -26.74 22.78 23.90
C LYS A 18 -25.54 22.20 23.11
N SER A 19 -25.45 20.90 22.93
CA SER A 19 -24.34 20.30 22.16
C SER A 19 -24.40 20.67 20.68
N LEU A 20 -25.60 20.68 20.08
CA LEU A 20 -25.79 21.10 18.69
C LEU A 20 -25.42 22.59 18.51
N PHE A 21 -25.72 23.43 19.50
CA PHE A 21 -25.37 24.85 19.50
C PHE A 21 -23.86 25.10 19.51
N ILE A 22 -23.09 24.29 20.25
CA ILE A 22 -21.62 24.43 20.30
C ILE A 22 -21.01 24.15 18.92
N PHE A 23 -21.33 23.02 18.30
CA PHE A 23 -20.74 22.66 17.00
C PHE A 23 -21.19 23.56 15.85
N ASN A 24 -22.40 24.13 15.93
CA ASN A 24 -22.88 25.07 14.92
C ASN A 24 -22.16 26.42 14.96
N ASN A 25 -21.61 26.82 16.11
CA ASN A 25 -20.93 28.11 16.29
C ASN A 25 -19.41 28.07 16.14
N LEU A 26 -18.81 26.87 16.01
CA LEU A 26 -17.38 26.75 15.69
C LEU A 26 -17.13 27.31 14.27
N THR A 27 -15.92 27.83 14.02
CA THR A 27 -15.47 28.12 12.65
C THR A 27 -15.17 26.83 11.90
N ASP A 28 -15.07 26.91 10.57
CA ASP A 28 -14.80 25.72 9.74
C ASP A 28 -13.41 25.13 10.03
N GLU A 29 -12.42 25.95 10.36
CA GLU A 29 -11.07 25.52 10.72
C GLU A 29 -11.07 24.71 12.03
N LEU A 30 -11.73 25.25 13.07
CA LEU A 30 -11.82 24.56 14.37
C LEU A 30 -12.66 23.30 14.28
N LEU A 31 -13.74 23.32 13.50
CA LEU A 31 -14.57 22.14 13.28
C LEU A 31 -13.80 21.06 12.53
N ASN A 32 -13.01 21.42 11.52
CA ASN A 32 -12.11 20.48 10.83
C ASN A 32 -11.12 19.83 11.81
N GLU A 33 -10.44 20.61 12.66
CA GLU A 33 -9.51 20.09 13.66
C GLU A 33 -10.17 19.08 14.61
N VAL A 34 -11.40 19.36 15.06
CA VAL A 34 -12.17 18.43 15.89
C VAL A 34 -12.49 17.15 15.13
N LEU A 35 -12.97 17.27 13.89
CA LEU A 35 -13.35 16.13 13.05
C LEU A 35 -12.14 15.27 12.65
N ILE A 36 -10.96 15.87 12.43
CA ILE A 36 -9.69 15.19 12.11
C ILE A 36 -9.20 14.36 13.30
N ARG A 37 -9.42 14.84 14.52
CA ARG A 37 -9.03 14.15 15.76
C ARG A 37 -9.99 13.04 16.17
N LEU A 38 -11.11 12.86 15.48
CA LEU A 38 -11.94 11.67 15.65
C LEU A 38 -11.15 10.46 15.15
N THR A 39 -10.92 9.51 16.06
CA THR A 39 -9.92 8.44 15.98
C THR A 39 -10.02 7.48 14.79
N SER A 40 -11.02 7.61 13.90
CA SER A 40 -11.07 6.82 12.67
C SER A 40 -11.73 7.53 11.49
N ILE A 41 -11.19 7.28 10.29
CA ILE A 41 -11.78 7.73 9.01
C ILE A 41 -13.23 7.21 8.82
N LYS A 42 -13.55 6.04 9.39
CA LYS A 42 -14.90 5.45 9.36
C LYS A 42 -15.91 6.32 10.14
N GLU A 43 -15.51 6.87 11.27
CA GLU A 43 -16.33 7.79 12.06
C GLU A 43 -16.49 9.13 11.36
N ALA A 44 -15.42 9.66 10.76
CA ALA A 44 -15.49 10.85 9.93
C ALA A 44 -16.46 10.66 8.74
N ILE A 45 -16.43 9.52 8.04
CA ILE A 45 -17.38 9.23 6.96
C ILE A 45 -18.83 9.21 7.48
N ARG A 46 -19.09 8.64 8.67
CA ARG A 46 -20.43 8.69 9.29
C ARG A 46 -20.85 10.12 9.65
N CYS A 47 -19.91 10.97 10.04
CA CYS A 47 -20.15 12.37 10.36
C CYS A 47 -20.65 13.18 9.15
N LYS A 48 -20.44 12.72 7.91
CA LYS A 48 -21.06 13.31 6.71
C LYS A 48 -22.59 13.31 6.77
N LEU A 49 -23.20 12.42 7.54
CA LEU A 49 -24.66 12.31 7.68
C LEU A 49 -25.25 13.29 8.71
N VAL A 50 -24.42 14.04 9.45
CA VAL A 50 -24.89 14.95 10.52
C VAL A 50 -25.58 16.18 9.94
N CYS A 51 -24.92 16.90 9.02
CA CYS A 51 -25.48 18.05 8.33
C CYS A 51 -24.70 18.38 7.05
N LYS A 52 -25.26 19.26 6.20
CA LYS A 52 -24.62 19.70 4.94
C LYS A 52 -23.25 20.34 5.15
N ARG A 53 -23.07 21.10 6.24
CA ARG A 53 -21.79 21.73 6.61
C ARG A 53 -20.71 20.67 6.87
N TRP A 54 -21.03 19.65 7.67
CA TRP A 54 -20.10 18.56 7.96
C TRP A 54 -19.80 17.73 6.71
N LEU A 55 -20.81 17.42 5.90
CA LEU A 55 -20.62 16.78 4.60
C LEU A 55 -19.62 17.55 3.73
N SER A 56 -19.77 18.88 3.63
CA SER A 56 -18.90 19.75 2.85
C SER A 56 -17.47 19.73 3.38
N LEU A 57 -17.29 19.90 4.68
CA LEU A 57 -15.97 19.92 5.33
C LEU A 57 -15.23 18.59 5.18
N ILE A 58 -15.89 17.47 5.48
CA ILE A 58 -15.28 16.13 5.44
C ILE A 58 -15.02 15.68 3.99
N SER A 59 -15.72 16.25 3.01
CA SER A 59 -15.49 15.97 1.59
C SER A 59 -14.48 16.92 0.94
N SER A 60 -13.92 17.88 1.69
CA SER A 60 -12.90 18.80 1.18
C SER A 60 -11.52 18.13 1.09
N ASP A 61 -10.72 18.59 0.13
CA ASP A 61 -9.32 18.16 -0.03
C ASP A 61 -8.47 18.47 1.21
N TYR A 62 -8.77 19.60 1.87
CA TYR A 62 -8.11 19.99 3.12
C TYR A 62 -8.32 18.94 4.22
N PHE A 63 -9.57 18.48 4.39
CA PHE A 63 -9.86 17.45 5.40
C PHE A 63 -9.17 16.13 5.04
N ALA A 64 -9.24 15.70 3.78
CA ALA A 64 -8.62 14.45 3.33
C ALA A 64 -7.09 14.44 3.50
N THR A 65 -6.42 15.51 3.12
CA THR A 65 -4.95 15.66 3.28
C THR A 65 -4.56 15.72 4.76
N THR A 66 -5.20 16.59 5.55
CA THR A 66 -4.83 16.80 6.95
C THR A 66 -5.15 15.56 7.81
N SER A 67 -6.29 14.90 7.59
CA SER A 67 -6.61 13.65 8.29
C SER A 67 -5.66 12.51 7.93
N SER A 68 -5.19 12.43 6.67
CA SER A 68 -4.21 11.42 6.26
C SER A 68 -2.86 11.62 6.98
N VAL A 69 -2.38 12.87 7.06
CA VAL A 69 -1.15 13.22 7.79
C VAL A 69 -1.33 12.96 9.29
N HIS A 70 -2.45 13.39 9.86
CA HIS A 70 -2.75 13.21 11.27
C HIS A 70 -2.79 11.72 11.66
N ASN A 71 -3.47 10.89 10.88
CA ASN A 71 -3.55 9.45 11.13
C ASN A 71 -2.18 8.77 11.03
N ARG A 72 -1.37 9.11 10.02
CA ARG A 72 0.01 8.59 9.88
C ARG A 72 0.91 8.95 11.07
N ASN A 73 0.75 10.16 11.62
CA ASN A 73 1.54 10.61 12.76
C ASN A 73 1.04 10.04 14.10
N ASN A 74 -0.28 9.79 14.20
CA ASN A 74 -0.94 9.20 15.38
C ASN A 74 -1.11 7.67 15.33
N ASP A 75 -0.47 6.99 14.38
CA ASP A 75 -0.48 5.52 14.16
C ASP A 75 0.04 4.67 15.34
N LYS A 76 0.16 5.24 16.54
CA LYS A 76 0.38 4.52 17.79
C LYS A 76 -0.89 3.81 18.27
N THR A 77 -2.09 4.26 17.89
CA THR A 77 -3.37 3.75 18.43
C THR A 77 -4.25 3.01 17.42
N THR A 78 -4.10 3.28 16.11
CA THR A 78 -4.79 2.54 15.05
C THR A 78 -4.04 1.24 14.77
N LEU A 79 -4.64 0.12 15.18
CA LEU A 79 -4.09 -1.20 14.90
C LEU A 79 -3.95 -1.37 13.38
N PRO A 80 -2.74 -1.67 12.85
CA PRO A 80 -2.59 -1.94 11.42
C PRO A 80 -3.45 -3.15 11.07
N PHE A 81 -4.19 -3.05 9.98
CA PHE A 81 -4.88 -4.19 9.41
C PHE A 81 -4.13 -4.63 8.15
N THR A 82 -4.03 -5.94 7.95
CA THR A 82 -3.43 -6.51 6.76
C THR A 82 -4.56 -7.06 5.91
N VAL A 83 -4.69 -6.57 4.69
CA VAL A 83 -5.59 -7.19 3.72
C VAL A 83 -4.78 -8.25 2.97
N VAL A 84 -5.16 -9.51 3.11
CA VAL A 84 -4.57 -10.60 2.33
C VAL A 84 -5.58 -10.95 1.23
N LEU A 85 -5.16 -10.74 -0.02
CA LEU A 85 -5.95 -11.18 -1.17
C LEU A 85 -5.42 -12.55 -1.60
N TYR A 86 -6.30 -13.55 -1.73
CA TYR A 86 -5.96 -14.83 -2.32
C TYR A 86 -6.94 -15.16 -3.45
N ASN A 87 -6.42 -15.70 -4.54
CA ASN A 87 -7.25 -16.16 -5.65
C ASN A 87 -7.53 -17.65 -5.49
N ARG A 88 -8.80 -18.04 -5.26
CA ARG A 88 -9.23 -19.45 -5.27
C ARG A 88 -10.18 -19.65 -6.44
N LYS A 89 -9.73 -20.40 -7.45
CA LYS A 89 -10.55 -21.06 -8.50
C LYS A 89 -11.75 -20.20 -8.97
N ASN A 90 -11.47 -19.09 -9.65
CA ASN A 90 -12.46 -18.19 -10.28
C ASN A 90 -13.38 -17.43 -9.32
N TYR A 91 -13.12 -17.45 -8.01
CA TYR A 91 -13.72 -16.53 -7.05
C TYR A 91 -12.60 -15.76 -6.34
N VAL A 92 -12.59 -14.43 -6.52
CA VAL A 92 -11.67 -13.59 -5.75
C VAL A 92 -12.29 -13.38 -4.37
N GLY A 93 -11.77 -14.11 -3.37
CA GLY A 93 -12.12 -13.97 -1.97
C GLY A 93 -11.08 -13.12 -1.26
N TYR A 94 -11.51 -12.25 -0.34
CA TYR A 94 -10.63 -11.30 0.32
C TYR A 94 -10.83 -11.34 1.83
N GLU A 95 -9.74 -11.37 2.57
CA GLU A 95 -9.76 -11.44 4.03
C GLU A 95 -9.03 -10.22 4.63
N GLU A 96 -9.76 -9.44 5.44
CA GLU A 96 -9.21 -8.38 6.29
C GLU A 96 -8.74 -9.01 7.61
N PHE A 97 -7.44 -8.95 7.87
CA PHE A 97 -6.87 -9.27 9.18
C PHE A 97 -6.79 -8.00 10.02
N LEU A 98 -7.66 -7.89 11.01
CA LEU A 98 -7.48 -6.92 12.09
C LEU A 98 -6.51 -7.51 13.12
N HIS A 99 -5.46 -6.79 13.48
CA HIS A 99 -4.55 -7.20 14.54
C HIS A 99 -5.33 -7.52 15.82
N GLY A 100 -5.06 -8.67 16.45
CA GLY A 100 -5.63 -9.07 17.73
C GLY A 100 -7.00 -9.78 17.75
N LYS A 101 -7.70 -9.97 16.62
CA LYS A 101 -8.98 -10.72 16.59
C LYS A 101 -9.10 -11.82 15.52
N GLY A 102 -8.02 -12.13 14.80
CA GLY A 102 -8.09 -13.08 13.68
C GLY A 102 -8.84 -12.52 12.46
N LEU A 103 -9.25 -13.40 11.53
CA LEU A 103 -10.00 -13.06 10.31
C LEU A 103 -11.26 -12.26 10.64
N SER A 104 -11.23 -10.95 10.44
CA SER A 104 -12.25 -10.08 11.05
C SER A 104 -13.30 -9.56 10.07
N ARG A 105 -13.12 -9.67 8.75
CA ARG A 105 -14.20 -9.37 7.80
C ARG A 105 -13.83 -9.81 6.39
N ARG A 106 -14.81 -10.26 5.61
CA ARG A 106 -14.67 -10.29 4.16
C ARG A 106 -14.84 -8.87 3.62
N VAL A 107 -13.85 -8.40 2.85
CA VAL A 107 -14.00 -7.17 2.07
C VAL A 107 -14.70 -7.56 0.77
N GLU A 108 -15.92 -7.08 0.56
CA GLU A 108 -16.63 -7.30 -0.70
C GLU A 108 -16.06 -6.37 -1.78
N LEU A 109 -15.20 -6.90 -2.64
CA LEU A 109 -14.72 -6.21 -3.84
C LEU A 109 -15.47 -6.63 -5.11
N GLY A 110 -16.67 -7.21 -4.98
CA GLY A 110 -17.51 -7.59 -6.13
C GLY A 110 -17.84 -6.40 -7.05
N PHE A 111 -17.79 -5.18 -6.51
CA PHE A 111 -17.92 -3.95 -7.30
C PHE A 111 -16.82 -3.77 -8.36
N LEU A 112 -15.64 -4.37 -8.19
CA LEU A 112 -14.55 -4.31 -9.18
C LEU A 112 -14.86 -5.15 -10.42
N ASN A 113 -15.67 -6.21 -10.26
CA ASN A 113 -16.09 -7.10 -11.35
C ASN A 113 -17.43 -6.68 -11.97
N ALA A 114 -18.15 -5.73 -11.36
CA ALA A 114 -19.49 -5.36 -11.81
C ALA A 114 -19.46 -4.77 -13.23
N GLY A 115 -20.24 -5.36 -14.15
CA GLY A 115 -20.36 -4.90 -15.53
C GLY A 115 -19.20 -5.27 -16.45
N ARG A 116 -18.31 -6.19 -16.06
CA ARG A 116 -17.21 -6.66 -16.90
C ARG A 116 -17.50 -8.04 -17.53
N PRO A 117 -16.94 -8.33 -18.71
CA PRO A 117 -17.06 -9.66 -19.33
C PRO A 117 -16.46 -10.77 -18.45
N ASP A 118 -16.96 -12.00 -18.60
CA ASP A 118 -16.52 -13.16 -17.82
C ASP A 118 -15.04 -13.55 -18.03
N ASP A 119 -14.42 -13.13 -19.13
CA ASP A 119 -13.01 -13.37 -19.45
C ASP A 119 -12.06 -12.29 -18.90
N HIS A 120 -12.60 -11.27 -18.22
CA HIS A 120 -11.83 -10.16 -17.69
C HIS A 120 -11.11 -10.55 -16.39
N LEU A 121 -9.78 -10.57 -16.43
CA LEU A 121 -8.96 -10.88 -15.26
C LEU A 121 -8.56 -9.61 -14.53
N ILE A 122 -8.75 -9.59 -13.21
CA ILE A 122 -8.25 -8.55 -12.32
C ILE A 122 -7.07 -9.11 -11.51
N SER A 123 -5.97 -8.37 -11.50
CA SER A 123 -4.78 -8.67 -10.69
C SER A 123 -4.51 -7.52 -9.74
N LEU A 124 -4.17 -7.85 -8.49
CA LEU A 124 -3.64 -6.88 -7.54
C LEU A 124 -2.15 -6.69 -7.85
N GLU A 125 -1.74 -5.46 -8.06
CA GLU A 125 -0.35 -5.15 -8.41
C GLU A 125 0.42 -4.60 -7.21
N ALA A 126 -0.16 -3.65 -6.48
CA ALA A 126 0.51 -3.01 -5.35
C ALA A 126 -0.49 -2.31 -4.42
N SER A 127 -0.01 -1.90 -3.24
CA SER A 127 -0.75 -1.08 -2.29
C SER A 127 0.16 0.01 -1.73
N CYS A 128 -0.39 1.20 -1.49
CA CYS A 128 0.33 2.30 -0.89
C CYS A 128 -0.63 3.18 -0.07
N GLY A 129 -0.43 3.22 1.25
CA GLY A 129 -1.39 3.85 2.17
C GLY A 129 -2.76 3.17 2.09
N ASP A 130 -3.82 3.97 1.93
CA ASP A 130 -5.21 3.48 1.83
C ASP A 130 -5.63 3.14 0.38
N LEU A 131 -4.70 3.23 -0.56
CA LEU A 131 -4.94 3.02 -1.98
C LEU A 131 -4.36 1.70 -2.45
N ILE A 132 -5.08 1.09 -3.38
CA ILE A 132 -4.70 -0.18 -4.00
C ILE A 132 -4.65 -0.01 -5.51
N LEU A 133 -3.60 -0.53 -6.13
CA LEU A 133 -3.43 -0.58 -7.57
C LEU A 133 -3.84 -1.96 -8.09
N PHE A 134 -4.77 -1.97 -9.04
CA PHE A 134 -5.20 -3.14 -9.77
C PHE A 134 -4.84 -3.01 -11.25
N SER A 135 -4.57 -4.13 -11.89
CA SER A 135 -4.58 -4.25 -13.34
C SER A 135 -5.78 -5.07 -13.79
N GLY A 136 -6.36 -4.69 -14.92
CA GLY A 136 -7.53 -5.36 -15.50
C GLY A 136 -7.40 -5.45 -17.02
N GLY A 137 -7.70 -6.60 -17.58
CA GLY A 137 -7.65 -6.82 -19.03
C GLY A 137 -8.10 -8.22 -19.42
N SER A 138 -8.41 -8.39 -20.71
CA SER A 138 -8.50 -9.73 -21.31
C SER A 138 -7.10 -10.15 -21.78
N LYS A 139 -6.93 -11.44 -22.10
CA LYS A 139 -5.66 -11.98 -22.63
C LYS A 139 -5.20 -11.32 -23.93
N TYR A 140 -6.07 -10.56 -24.59
CA TYR A 140 -5.85 -9.98 -25.92
C TYR A 140 -5.90 -8.45 -25.92
N SER A 141 -6.08 -7.81 -24.75
CA SER A 141 -6.22 -6.35 -24.65
C SER A 141 -5.02 -5.70 -23.96
N VAL A 142 -4.88 -4.39 -24.17
CA VAL A 142 -3.97 -3.54 -23.37
C VAL A 142 -4.35 -3.65 -21.89
N VAL A 143 -3.34 -3.74 -21.02
CA VAL A 143 -3.53 -3.76 -19.58
C VAL A 143 -4.00 -2.39 -19.12
N ASN A 144 -5.15 -2.34 -18.46
CA ASN A 144 -5.66 -1.11 -17.86
C ASN A 144 -5.35 -1.12 -16.36
N TYR A 145 -4.70 -0.06 -15.89
CA TYR A 145 -4.46 0.12 -14.46
C TYR A 145 -5.58 0.93 -13.82
N CYS A 146 -6.00 0.52 -12.63
CA CYS A 146 -7.01 1.20 -11.83
C CYS A 146 -6.48 1.43 -10.42
N ILE A 147 -6.62 2.65 -9.91
CA ILE A 147 -6.33 2.95 -8.51
C ILE A 147 -7.65 3.02 -7.77
N CYS A 148 -7.76 2.26 -6.69
CA CYS A 148 -8.97 2.17 -5.89
C CYS A 148 -8.70 2.53 -4.43
N ASN A 149 -9.58 3.34 -3.87
CA ASN A 149 -9.72 3.47 -2.43
C ASN A 149 -10.80 2.49 -1.97
N ILE A 150 -10.38 1.42 -1.29
CA ILE A 150 -11.29 0.36 -0.84
C ILE A 150 -12.27 0.82 0.25
N LEU A 151 -11.91 1.86 1.01
CA LEU A 151 -12.75 2.39 2.09
C LEU A 151 -13.90 3.23 1.54
N THR A 152 -13.64 4.03 0.50
CA THR A 152 -14.66 4.85 -0.16
C THR A 152 -15.34 4.12 -1.31
N LYS A 153 -14.81 2.98 -1.75
CA LYS A 153 -15.23 2.23 -2.95
C LYS A 153 -15.18 3.08 -4.22
N GLN A 154 -14.33 4.09 -4.25
CA GLN A 154 -14.09 4.91 -5.43
C GLN A 154 -12.85 4.39 -6.14
N TRP A 155 -12.86 4.47 -7.47
CA TRP A 155 -11.70 4.13 -8.29
C TRP A 155 -11.56 5.07 -9.46
N ILE A 156 -10.33 5.18 -9.93
CA ILE A 156 -9.98 5.89 -11.15
C ILE A 156 -9.29 4.92 -12.10
N VAL A 157 -9.63 5.03 -13.38
CA VAL A 157 -8.97 4.28 -14.45
C VAL A 157 -7.84 5.15 -14.97
N LEU A 158 -6.63 4.59 -15.04
CA LEU A 158 -5.48 5.28 -15.62
C LEU A 158 -5.57 5.24 -17.15
N PRO A 159 -4.99 6.22 -17.86
CA PRO A 159 -4.92 6.17 -19.31
C PRO A 159 -4.20 4.91 -19.79
N PRO A 160 -4.42 4.47 -21.04
CA PRO A 160 -3.71 3.34 -21.61
C PRO A 160 -2.19 3.51 -21.54
N THR A 161 -1.47 2.41 -21.29
CA THR A 161 0.00 2.39 -21.27
C THR A 161 0.58 2.66 -22.65
N LEU A 162 1.85 3.12 -22.71
CA LEU A 162 2.51 3.43 -23.99
C LEU A 162 2.87 2.14 -24.76
N SER A 163 3.32 1.09 -24.06
CA SER A 163 3.65 -0.20 -24.66
C SER A 163 2.54 -1.24 -24.49
N THR A 164 2.31 -2.02 -25.54
CA THR A 164 1.48 -3.24 -25.52
C THR A 164 2.27 -4.50 -25.14
N LYS A 165 3.61 -4.42 -25.06
CA LYS A 165 4.46 -5.52 -24.58
C LYS A 165 4.23 -5.71 -23.10
N GLY A 166 4.03 -6.95 -22.63
CA GLY A 166 3.83 -7.27 -21.20
C GLY A 166 2.39 -7.51 -20.79
N ILE A 167 1.70 -8.35 -21.56
CA ILE A 167 0.26 -8.67 -21.43
C ILE A 167 -0.12 -9.16 -20.02
N PHE A 168 0.77 -9.92 -19.37
CA PHE A 168 0.70 -10.27 -17.95
C PHE A 168 2.11 -10.63 -17.47
N GLY A 169 2.54 -10.12 -16.32
CA GLY A 169 3.81 -10.56 -15.73
C GLY A 169 4.71 -9.45 -15.20
N GLU A 170 4.42 -8.20 -15.50
CA GLU A 170 5.36 -7.11 -15.24
C GLU A 170 5.49 -6.82 -13.74
N SER A 171 6.65 -6.35 -13.34
CA SER A 171 6.81 -5.84 -11.99
C SER A 171 6.32 -4.40 -11.98
N VAL A 172 5.29 -4.15 -11.19
CA VAL A 172 4.60 -2.87 -11.10
C VAL A 172 4.77 -2.31 -9.71
N GLY A 173 5.22 -1.06 -9.63
CA GLY A 173 5.33 -0.30 -8.39
C GLY A 173 4.23 0.74 -8.28
N PHE A 174 3.73 0.95 -7.06
CA PHE A 174 2.79 2.01 -6.77
C PHE A 174 3.28 2.82 -5.57
N LEU A 175 3.37 4.13 -5.75
CA LEU A 175 3.88 5.02 -4.73
C LEU A 175 3.00 6.25 -4.59
N TYR A 176 2.82 6.65 -3.36
CA TYR A 176 2.16 7.88 -2.95
C TYR A 176 3.18 8.76 -2.24
N GLU A 177 3.35 9.97 -2.71
CA GLU A 177 4.17 11.00 -2.06
C GLU A 177 3.28 11.82 -1.12
N PRO A 178 3.42 11.70 0.20
CA PRO A 178 2.97 12.76 1.09
C PRO A 178 3.91 13.95 0.87
N LEU A 179 3.41 15.02 0.25
CA LEU A 179 4.19 16.25 0.11
C LEU A 179 4.47 16.86 1.48
N ASP A 180 5.64 17.49 1.59
CA ASP A 180 5.93 18.47 2.64
C ASP A 180 5.00 19.68 2.48
N ASN A 181 4.73 20.31 3.62
CA ASN A 181 3.66 21.26 3.97
C ASN A 181 3.17 22.34 2.96
N ASP A 182 3.77 22.55 1.78
CA ASP A 182 3.52 23.74 0.96
C ASP A 182 2.68 23.51 -0.32
N ASP A 183 2.60 22.29 -0.87
CA ASP A 183 1.79 22.03 -2.07
C ASP A 183 0.74 20.93 -1.79
N ARG A 184 -0.54 21.32 -1.81
CA ARG A 184 -1.66 20.51 -1.27
C ARG A 184 -2.09 19.36 -2.19
N ARG A 185 -1.27 18.96 -3.17
CA ARG A 185 -1.66 17.98 -4.19
C ARG A 185 -0.92 16.67 -4.01
N ASN A 186 -1.58 15.72 -3.35
CA ASN A 186 -1.18 14.33 -3.30
C ASN A 186 -0.72 13.80 -4.66
N LYS A 187 0.57 13.51 -4.80
CA LYS A 187 1.13 12.95 -6.03
C LYS A 187 1.27 11.44 -5.87
N TYR A 188 0.59 10.71 -6.74
CA TYR A 188 0.80 9.28 -6.89
C TYR A 188 1.47 8.96 -8.23
N LEU A 189 2.31 7.93 -8.18
CA LEU A 189 3.11 7.42 -9.28
C LEU A 189 2.84 5.91 -9.43
N VAL A 190 2.65 5.48 -10.67
CA VAL A 190 2.62 4.05 -11.02
C VAL A 190 3.77 3.77 -11.96
N LEU A 191 4.62 2.82 -11.60
CA LEU A 191 5.78 2.43 -12.37
C LEU A 191 5.64 1.02 -12.90
N ARG A 192 6.11 0.82 -14.11
CA ARG A 192 6.06 -0.44 -14.83
C ARG A 192 7.41 -0.71 -15.45
N PHE A 193 8.04 -1.82 -15.05
CA PHE A 193 9.25 -2.32 -15.70
C PHE A 193 8.87 -3.14 -16.92
N ILE A 194 9.20 -2.62 -18.11
CA ILE A 194 8.84 -3.27 -19.38
C ILE A 194 9.74 -4.50 -19.56
N PRO A 195 9.17 -5.68 -19.91
CA PRO A 195 9.95 -6.86 -20.22
C PRO A 195 10.95 -6.60 -21.35
N CYS A 196 12.20 -6.97 -21.12
CA CYS A 196 13.26 -6.96 -22.12
C CYS A 196 13.91 -8.34 -22.21
N ASP A 197 14.81 -8.55 -23.17
CA ASP A 197 15.56 -9.81 -23.31
C ASP A 197 16.31 -10.15 -22.01
N SER A 198 16.67 -11.43 -21.84
CA SER A 198 17.27 -11.87 -20.59
C SER A 198 18.62 -11.17 -20.32
N ARG A 199 18.75 -10.60 -19.11
CA ARG A 199 19.95 -9.94 -18.54
C ARG A 199 20.33 -8.61 -19.19
N ASN A 200 20.06 -7.51 -18.50
CA ASN A 200 20.40 -6.18 -18.99
C ASN A 200 21.01 -5.29 -17.90
N LEU A 201 21.82 -4.33 -18.35
CA LEU A 201 22.18 -3.13 -17.56
C LEU A 201 21.17 -2.00 -17.76
N ARG A 202 20.26 -2.17 -18.73
CA ARG A 202 19.34 -1.16 -19.21
C ARG A 202 17.91 -1.66 -19.09
N PHE A 203 17.06 -0.88 -18.41
CA PHE A 203 15.68 -1.23 -18.15
C PHE A 203 14.76 -0.12 -18.66
N ASP A 204 13.88 -0.47 -19.59
CA ASP A 204 12.83 0.43 -20.04
C ASP A 204 11.75 0.52 -18.95
N VAL A 205 11.49 1.73 -18.48
CA VAL A 205 10.49 1.98 -17.43
C VAL A 205 9.45 2.96 -17.94
N GLU A 206 8.18 2.60 -17.72
CA GLU A 206 7.05 3.50 -17.90
C GLU A 206 6.58 4.00 -16.54
N ILE A 207 6.37 5.31 -16.44
CA ILE A 207 5.85 5.96 -15.24
C ILE A 207 4.62 6.80 -15.58
N PHE A 208 3.51 6.47 -14.93
CA PHE A 208 2.35 7.32 -14.86
C PHE A 208 2.52 8.28 -13.69
N SER A 209 2.23 9.56 -13.94
CA SER A 209 2.22 10.57 -12.91
C SER A 209 0.87 11.29 -12.86
N SER A 210 0.30 11.34 -11.66
CA SER A 210 -0.98 12.01 -11.38
C SER A 210 -0.99 13.50 -11.71
N ASP A 211 0.13 14.19 -11.54
CA ASP A 211 0.27 15.62 -11.85
C ASP A 211 0.09 15.93 -13.34
N LYS A 212 0.64 15.08 -14.21
CA LYS A 212 0.67 15.21 -15.67
C LYS A 212 -0.48 14.45 -16.32
N GLY A 213 -1.13 13.53 -15.59
CA GLY A 213 -2.20 12.68 -16.09
C GLY A 213 -1.81 11.78 -17.26
N LYS A 214 -0.52 11.50 -17.46
CA LYS A 214 -0.02 10.73 -18.61
C LYS A 214 1.16 9.83 -18.25
N TRP A 215 1.36 8.81 -19.07
CA TRP A 215 2.54 7.96 -19.04
C TRP A 215 3.72 8.65 -19.71
N THR A 216 4.91 8.43 -19.15
CA THR A 216 6.19 8.80 -19.74
C THR A 216 7.11 7.60 -19.71
N LYS A 217 8.02 7.51 -20.68
CA LYS A 217 9.00 6.43 -20.78
C LYS A 217 10.39 6.98 -20.55
N PHE A 218 11.18 6.27 -19.77
CA PHE A 218 12.60 6.55 -19.59
C PHE A 218 13.38 5.24 -19.47
N VAL A 219 14.68 5.35 -19.32
CA VAL A 219 15.59 4.22 -19.23
C VAL A 219 16.32 4.28 -17.91
N ALA A 220 16.10 3.27 -17.08
CA ALA A 220 16.85 3.10 -15.85
C ALA A 220 18.11 2.26 -16.11
N MET A 221 19.24 2.71 -15.58
CA MET A 221 20.53 2.05 -15.74
C MET A 221 20.90 1.31 -14.45
N SER A 222 21.36 0.08 -14.53
CA SER A 222 21.85 -0.68 -13.37
C SER A 222 23.38 -0.71 -13.37
N PRO A 223 24.04 -0.57 -12.21
CA PRO A 223 25.48 -0.74 -12.09
C PRO A 223 25.89 -2.20 -12.33
N TRP A 224 24.99 -3.16 -12.08
CA TRP A 224 25.23 -4.60 -12.26
C TRP A 224 24.27 -5.20 -13.27
N ILE A 225 24.68 -6.29 -13.92
CA ILE A 225 23.79 -7.07 -14.78
C ILE A 225 22.70 -7.68 -13.90
N LEU A 226 21.45 -7.28 -14.11
CA LEU A 226 20.29 -7.83 -13.38
C LEU A 226 19.51 -8.77 -14.30
N ASN A 227 18.74 -9.67 -13.69
CA ASN A 227 17.78 -10.45 -14.44
C ASN A 227 16.61 -9.56 -14.89
N ASN A 228 15.81 -10.08 -15.80
CA ASN A 228 14.63 -9.34 -16.25
C ASN A 228 13.70 -9.10 -15.04
N LEU A 229 13.51 -7.83 -14.70
CA LEU A 229 12.64 -7.38 -13.60
C LEU A 229 11.15 -7.50 -13.98
N SER A 230 10.77 -8.45 -14.83
CA SER A 230 9.40 -8.63 -15.33
C SER A 230 8.79 -9.99 -15.00
N PHE A 231 9.25 -10.65 -13.93
CA PHE A 231 8.70 -11.94 -13.47
C PHE A 231 7.80 -11.76 -12.23
N LYS A 232 6.79 -10.89 -12.33
CA LYS A 232 5.82 -10.51 -11.27
C LYS A 232 6.48 -10.34 -9.90
N THR A 233 7.69 -9.78 -9.88
CA THR A 233 8.39 -9.63 -8.62
C THR A 233 7.80 -8.41 -7.93
N PRO A 234 7.29 -8.54 -6.69
CA PRO A 234 6.63 -7.42 -6.03
C PRO A 234 7.56 -6.21 -5.96
N VAL A 235 7.08 -5.06 -6.46
CA VAL A 235 7.76 -3.77 -6.29
C VAL A 235 7.08 -3.04 -5.15
N ILE A 236 7.81 -2.82 -4.06
CA ILE A 236 7.26 -2.34 -2.80
C ILE A 236 7.74 -0.91 -2.55
N ALA A 237 6.81 -0.03 -2.23
CA ALA A 237 7.11 1.33 -1.82
C ALA A 237 7.47 1.39 -0.33
N CYS A 238 8.62 1.99 -0.01
CA CYS A 238 9.02 2.31 1.36
C CYS A 238 9.59 3.73 1.39
N GLY A 239 8.88 4.65 2.07
CA GLY A 239 9.18 6.07 1.99
C GLY A 239 9.01 6.59 0.56
N ARG A 240 10.01 7.29 0.02
CA ARG A 240 10.02 7.83 -1.35
C ARG A 240 10.62 6.86 -2.38
N MET A 241 10.98 5.64 -1.98
CA MET A 241 11.70 4.70 -2.83
C MET A 241 10.91 3.44 -3.09
N LEU A 242 11.19 2.83 -4.24
CA LEU A 242 10.66 1.54 -4.66
C LEU A 242 11.75 0.48 -4.56
N TYR A 243 11.37 -0.71 -4.10
CA TYR A 243 12.27 -1.83 -3.89
C TYR A 243 11.72 -3.09 -4.54
N THR A 244 12.57 -3.87 -5.19
CA THR A 244 12.21 -5.18 -5.73
C THR A 244 13.35 -6.17 -5.54
N LEU A 245 13.01 -7.45 -5.49
CA LEU A 245 14.01 -8.51 -5.42
C LEU A 245 14.49 -8.85 -6.83
N ASN A 246 15.79 -9.02 -6.98
CA ASN A 246 16.38 -9.60 -8.18
C ASN A 246 16.99 -10.95 -7.81
N TYR A 247 16.40 -12.03 -8.32
CA TYR A 247 16.92 -13.38 -8.15
C TYR A 247 17.72 -13.77 -9.38
N GLY A 248 19.00 -14.11 -9.18
CA GLY A 248 19.88 -14.60 -10.23
C GLY A 248 19.63 -16.06 -10.57
N ILE A 249 19.81 -16.43 -11.85
CA ILE A 249 19.55 -17.80 -12.33
C ILE A 249 20.86 -18.56 -12.62
N SER A 250 22.04 -17.92 -12.54
CA SER A 250 23.34 -18.64 -12.64
C SER A 250 24.55 -17.76 -12.32
N ALA A 251 24.67 -16.59 -12.96
CA ALA A 251 25.83 -15.70 -12.86
C ALA A 251 25.54 -14.35 -12.18
N THR A 252 24.27 -14.01 -11.98
CA THR A 252 23.84 -12.77 -11.35
C THR A 252 23.67 -12.98 -9.84
N ARG A 253 24.15 -12.04 -9.03
CA ARG A 253 23.99 -12.10 -7.57
C ARG A 253 22.55 -11.76 -7.21
N ASN A 254 22.00 -12.52 -6.24
CA ASN A 254 20.73 -12.15 -5.63
C ASN A 254 20.92 -10.82 -4.90
N CYS A 255 20.06 -9.86 -5.19
CA CYS A 255 20.17 -8.52 -4.63
C CYS A 255 18.79 -7.87 -4.52
N ILE A 256 18.75 -6.75 -3.82
CA ILE A 256 17.60 -5.86 -3.79
C ILE A 256 17.90 -4.69 -4.70
N VAL A 257 16.96 -4.38 -5.60
CA VAL A 257 17.05 -3.24 -6.49
C VAL A 257 16.18 -2.14 -5.90
N ALA A 258 16.76 -0.96 -5.71
CA ALA A 258 16.09 0.22 -5.22
C ALA A 258 16.07 1.32 -6.29
N PHE A 259 14.96 2.03 -6.37
CA PHE A 259 14.76 3.11 -7.33
C PHE A 259 14.07 4.31 -6.67
N ASP A 260 14.60 5.51 -6.93
CA ASP A 260 13.98 6.77 -6.54
C ASP A 260 13.31 7.43 -7.76
N PRO A 261 11.97 7.39 -7.86
CA PRO A 261 11.25 7.97 -8.99
C PRO A 261 11.14 9.50 -8.94
N PHE A 262 11.58 10.16 -7.86
CA PHE A 262 11.45 11.61 -7.68
C PHE A 262 12.70 12.40 -7.98
N THR A 263 13.81 11.72 -8.25
CA THR A 263 15.04 12.41 -8.59
C THR A 263 14.93 13.08 -9.95
N ASN A 264 15.29 14.37 -9.99
CA ASN A 264 15.36 15.14 -11.23
C ASN A 264 16.74 15.05 -11.89
N ASP A 265 17.69 14.39 -11.24
CA ASP A 265 19.04 14.20 -11.75
C ASP A 265 19.06 13.06 -12.79
N PRO A 266 19.48 13.31 -14.04
CA PRO A 266 19.62 12.27 -15.06
C PRO A 266 20.54 11.12 -14.63
N ASP A 267 21.60 11.42 -13.87
CA ASP A 267 22.54 10.42 -13.35
C ASP A 267 21.91 9.61 -12.21
N ALA A 268 20.85 10.13 -11.58
CA ALA A 268 20.12 9.41 -10.54
C ALA A 268 19.01 8.49 -11.09
N GLN A 269 18.82 8.41 -12.42
CA GLN A 269 18.05 7.32 -13.05
C GLN A 269 18.77 5.96 -12.95
N LEU A 270 19.89 5.92 -12.22
CA LEU A 270 20.57 4.69 -11.83
C LEU A 270 19.76 3.93 -10.77
N LEU A 271 19.50 2.65 -11.05
CA LEU A 271 19.05 1.67 -10.08
C LEU A 271 20.15 1.45 -9.05
N ARG A 272 19.83 1.59 -7.76
CA ARG A 272 20.74 1.20 -6.70
C ARG A 272 20.60 -0.30 -6.46
N VAL A 273 21.73 -0.96 -6.27
CA VAL A 273 21.76 -2.38 -5.90
C VAL A 273 22.23 -2.50 -4.46
N LEU A 274 21.46 -3.21 -3.65
CA LEU A 274 21.74 -3.52 -2.26
C LEU A 274 21.98 -5.02 -2.14
N ASP A 275 23.00 -5.40 -1.37
CA ASP A 275 23.22 -6.79 -1.03
C ASP A 275 22.11 -7.31 -0.14
N LEU A 276 21.75 -8.58 -0.33
CA LEU A 276 20.86 -9.26 0.58
C LEU A 276 21.57 -9.55 1.90
N PRO A 277 20.86 -9.53 3.05
CA PRO A 277 21.43 -9.82 4.36
C PRO A 277 21.77 -11.31 4.59
N LEU A 278 22.09 -12.03 3.53
CA LEU A 278 22.30 -13.48 3.53
C LEU A 278 23.78 -13.81 3.73
N LYS A 279 24.04 -14.74 4.65
CA LYS A 279 25.31 -15.46 4.70
C LYS A 279 25.04 -16.86 4.16
N VAL A 280 25.56 -17.12 2.94
CA VAL A 280 25.66 -18.43 2.26
C VAL A 280 24.48 -18.86 1.37
N HIS A 281 24.86 -19.50 0.26
CA HIS A 281 24.13 -19.98 -0.91
C HIS A 281 23.11 -21.10 -0.63
N ASP A 282 22.14 -20.89 0.26
CA ASP A 282 21.00 -21.79 0.32
C ASP A 282 19.87 -21.32 -0.59
N ILE A 283 19.63 -22.20 -1.54
CA ILE A 283 18.95 -22.05 -2.82
C ILE A 283 17.42 -22.04 -2.64
N LEU A 284 16.77 -21.31 -3.56
CA LEU A 284 15.32 -21.25 -3.89
C LEU A 284 14.42 -20.32 -3.08
N TRP A 285 14.24 -19.11 -3.63
CA TRP A 285 12.95 -18.41 -3.83
C TRP A 285 12.08 -18.11 -2.59
N SER A 286 12.62 -18.27 -1.38
CA SER A 286 11.84 -18.19 -0.15
C SER A 286 12.00 -16.85 0.58
N GLY A 287 12.53 -15.83 -0.10
CA GLY A 287 12.66 -14.47 0.40
C GLY A 287 11.55 -13.55 -0.09
N ASN A 288 11.03 -12.68 0.76
CA ASN A 288 10.12 -11.62 0.34
C ASN A 288 10.46 -10.30 1.04
N LEU A 289 10.21 -9.20 0.35
CA LEU A 289 10.31 -7.87 0.91
C LEU A 289 8.94 -7.46 1.49
N GLY A 290 8.97 -6.57 2.48
CA GLY A 290 7.78 -6.00 3.06
C GLY A 290 8.08 -4.70 3.78
N VAL A 291 7.03 -3.96 4.13
CA VAL A 291 7.16 -2.72 4.90
C VAL A 291 6.33 -2.82 6.17
N CYS A 292 6.94 -2.52 7.31
CA CYS A 292 6.26 -2.42 8.59
C CYS A 292 6.63 -1.10 9.26
N ARG A 293 5.62 -0.30 9.60
CA ARG A 293 5.80 1.03 10.25
C ARG A 293 6.81 1.91 9.50
N GLY A 294 6.70 1.96 8.18
CA GLY A 294 7.57 2.78 7.31
C GLY A 294 9.00 2.26 7.17
N ARG A 295 9.31 1.04 7.62
CA ARG A 295 10.64 0.43 7.51
C ARG A 295 10.62 -0.77 6.59
N LEU A 296 11.63 -0.87 5.73
CA LEU A 296 11.81 -1.99 4.82
C LEU A 296 12.34 -3.21 5.59
N LEU A 297 11.68 -4.35 5.37
CA LEU A 297 12.08 -5.64 5.91
C LEU A 297 12.27 -6.65 4.79
N PHE A 298 13.19 -7.56 5.03
CA PHE A 298 13.37 -8.77 4.24
C PHE A 298 13.04 -9.96 5.13
N ALA A 299 12.17 -10.85 4.67
CA ALA A 299 11.80 -12.07 5.37
C ALA A 299 12.21 -13.27 4.53
N GLN A 300 12.87 -14.25 5.15
CA GLN A 300 13.28 -15.50 4.50
C GLN A 300 12.63 -16.68 5.21
N ILE A 301 12.07 -17.61 4.44
CA ILE A 301 11.60 -18.91 4.94
C ILE A 301 12.70 -19.93 4.70
N SER A 302 13.12 -20.63 5.75
CA SER A 302 14.03 -21.78 5.65
C SER A 302 13.34 -23.06 6.06
N LEU A 303 13.58 -24.14 5.30
CA LEU A 303 13.13 -25.49 5.61
C LEU A 303 14.23 -26.18 6.42
N GLU A 304 13.97 -26.48 7.70
CA GLU A 304 14.89 -27.28 8.51
C GLU A 304 14.67 -28.78 8.25
N SER A 305 15.73 -29.57 8.46
CA SER A 305 15.79 -31.02 8.24
C SER A 305 14.75 -31.84 9.03
N ILE A 306 14.03 -31.23 9.97
CA ILE A 306 13.04 -31.88 10.86
C ILE A 306 11.60 -31.36 10.60
N GLY A 307 11.38 -30.63 9.49
CA GLY A 307 10.06 -30.56 8.84
C GLY A 307 9.15 -29.37 9.17
N CYS A 308 9.56 -28.41 10.01
CA CYS A 308 8.81 -27.16 10.20
C CYS A 308 9.53 -25.98 9.55
N PRO A 309 8.89 -25.24 8.62
CA PRO A 309 9.49 -24.04 8.05
C PRO A 309 9.62 -22.97 9.14
N CYS A 310 10.75 -22.28 9.16
CA CYS A 310 11.03 -21.16 10.06
C CYS A 310 11.28 -19.88 9.28
N ILE A 311 10.92 -18.74 9.87
CA ILE A 311 11.06 -17.41 9.27
C ILE A 311 12.17 -16.65 10.01
N SER A 312 13.09 -16.08 9.23
CA SER A 312 14.00 -15.05 9.72
C SER A 312 13.65 -13.71 9.06
N VAL A 313 13.75 -12.62 9.82
CA VAL A 313 13.39 -11.28 9.34
C VAL A 313 14.50 -10.30 9.66
N TRP A 314 14.93 -9.57 8.65
CA TRP A 314 15.90 -8.50 8.73
C TRP A 314 15.23 -7.17 8.44
N LYS A 315 15.76 -6.12 9.06
CA LYS A 315 15.32 -4.74 8.90
C LYS A 315 16.48 -3.94 8.32
N LEU A 316 16.19 -3.13 7.31
CA LEU A 316 17.16 -2.19 6.76
C LEU A 316 17.33 -1.04 7.75
N GLU A 317 18.56 -0.82 8.22
CA GLU A 317 18.87 0.28 9.16
C GLU A 317 19.27 1.54 8.42
N ASP A 318 20.19 1.41 7.47
CA ASP A 318 20.65 2.52 6.66
C ASP A 318 20.61 2.13 5.17
N TYR A 319 19.84 2.92 4.43
CA TYR A 319 19.70 2.80 2.99
C TYR A 319 20.99 3.09 2.23
N LYS A 320 21.80 4.05 2.71
CA LYS A 320 23.01 4.48 2.02
C LYS A 320 24.09 3.40 2.06
N THR A 321 24.25 2.76 3.22
CA THR A 321 25.24 1.71 3.45
C THR A 321 24.72 0.33 3.06
N GLY A 322 23.40 0.14 2.99
CA GLY A 322 22.80 -1.17 2.74
C GLY A 322 22.89 -2.10 3.96
N GLU A 323 23.00 -1.54 5.16
CA GLU A 323 23.15 -2.32 6.39
C GLU A 323 21.82 -2.88 6.89
N TRP A 324 21.85 -4.17 7.21
CA TRP A 324 20.69 -4.91 7.69
C TRP A 324 20.93 -5.46 9.09
N THR A 325 19.93 -5.33 9.95
CA THR A 325 19.92 -5.94 11.28
C THR A 325 18.91 -7.08 11.33
N LEU A 326 19.33 -8.24 11.84
CA LEU A 326 18.45 -9.38 12.08
C LEU A 326 17.54 -9.08 13.29
N VAL A 327 16.23 -9.00 13.05
CA VAL A 327 15.23 -8.70 14.10
C VAL A 327 14.62 -9.97 14.66
N TYR A 328 14.33 -10.93 13.80
CA TYR A 328 13.77 -12.22 14.18
C TYR A 328 14.58 -13.34 13.56
N LYS A 329 15.02 -14.30 14.36
CA LYS A 329 15.84 -15.43 13.90
C LYS A 329 15.04 -16.72 14.03
N ARG A 330 14.86 -17.43 12.92
CA ARG A 330 14.31 -18.79 12.85
C ARG A 330 13.05 -18.99 13.70
N VAL A 331 12.09 -18.08 13.58
CA VAL A 331 10.80 -18.19 14.26
C VAL A 331 9.98 -19.29 13.54
N PRO A 332 9.58 -20.37 14.22
CA PRO A 332 8.73 -21.39 13.60
C PRO A 332 7.46 -20.77 13.03
N THR A 333 7.09 -21.10 11.79
CA THR A 333 5.93 -20.52 11.10
C THR A 333 4.61 -20.64 11.89
N ASN A 334 4.40 -21.78 12.57
CA ASN A 334 3.25 -21.99 13.46
C ASN A 334 3.21 -21.03 14.67
N LYS A 335 4.38 -20.59 15.15
CA LYS A 335 4.51 -19.57 16.19
C LYS A 335 4.40 -18.17 15.58
N ALA A 336 5.04 -17.89 14.45
CA ALA A 336 4.99 -16.57 13.81
C ALA A 336 3.55 -16.12 13.50
N LEU A 337 2.71 -17.03 12.99
CA LEU A 337 1.30 -16.77 12.73
C LEU A 337 0.47 -16.53 13.99
N ARG A 338 0.94 -17.02 15.15
CA ARG A 338 0.31 -16.78 16.47
C ARG A 338 0.90 -15.56 17.18
N VAL A 339 2.17 -15.23 16.99
CA VAL A 339 2.87 -14.13 17.70
C VAL A 339 2.31 -12.76 17.31
N LEU A 340 1.77 -12.60 16.10
CA LEU A 340 1.00 -11.40 15.71
C LEU A 340 -0.30 -11.19 16.52
N SER A 341 -0.66 -12.08 17.45
CA SER A 341 -1.85 -11.95 18.30
C SER A 341 -1.56 -11.68 19.78
N LEU A 342 -0.29 -11.64 20.20
CA LEU A 342 0.06 -11.55 21.62
C LEU A 342 1.29 -10.67 21.85
N GLN A 343 1.08 -9.36 21.89
CA GLN A 343 1.78 -8.49 22.83
C GLN A 343 0.73 -7.55 23.44
N SER A 344 0.40 -7.85 24.70
CA SER A 344 -0.52 -7.16 25.61
C SER A 344 0.06 -5.86 26.13
#